data_AF-A0A7W0MTZ7-F1
#
_entry.id   AF-A0A7W0MTZ7-F1
#
_cell.length_a   1.000
_cell.length_b   1.000
_cell.length_c   1.000
_cell.angle_alpha   90.00
_cell.angle_beta   90.00
_cell.angle_gamma   90.00
#
_symmetry.space_group_name_H-M   'P 1'
#
loop_
_entity.id
_entity.type
_entity.pdbx_description
1 polymer ?
#
loop_
_entity_poly.entity_id
_entity_poly.type
_entity_poly.pdbx_seq_one_letter_code
_entity_poly.pdbx_strand_id
1 'polypeptide(L)'
;MIAFIRTWLPIMVCSSGLLILAIRRDLNGLEAACALVGAGLSIWLLNFFYRVGVTGDRERDDEDAAREYFSRHGRWPDEDPPG
;
A
#
# COMPACT_ATOMS: atom_id res chain seq x y z
N MET A 1 -3.16 -13.92 3.88
CA MET A 1 -3.52 -14.29 2.49
C MET A 1 -3.54 -13.09 1.54
N ILE A 2 -4.24 -11.99 1.85
CA ILE A 2 -4.36 -10.82 0.95
C ILE A 2 -3.03 -10.06 0.76
N ALA A 3 -2.19 -9.93 1.80
CA ALA A 3 -0.89 -9.27 1.70
C ALA A 3 0.04 -9.96 0.69
N PHE A 4 -0.05 -11.29 0.56
CA PHE A 4 0.76 -12.06 -0.38
C PHE A 4 0.45 -11.65 -1.83
N ILE A 5 -0.84 -11.60 -2.19
CA ILE A 5 -1.28 -11.19 -3.53
C ILE A 5 -0.87 -9.76 -3.84
N ARG A 6 -1.01 -8.84 -2.87
CA ARG A 6 -0.69 -7.41 -3.04
C ARG A 6 0.79 -7.14 -3.28
N THR A 7 1.69 -8.00 -2.77
CA THR A 7 3.14 -7.82 -2.91
C THR A 7 3.72 -8.68 -4.03
N TRP A 8 3.31 -9.94 -4.14
CA TRP A 8 3.89 -10.86 -5.12
C TRP A 8 3.41 -10.63 -6.54
N LEU A 9 2.15 -10.21 -6.72
CA LEU A 9 1.61 -9.95 -8.05
C LEU A 9 2.37 -8.82 -8.79
N PRO A 10 2.56 -7.62 -8.22
CA PRO A 10 3.35 -6.58 -8.89
C PRO A 10 4.81 -6.99 -9.10
N ILE A 11 5.42 -7.72 -8.17
CA ILE A 11 6.79 -8.24 -8.34
C ILE A 11 6.86 -9.16 -9.56
N MET A 12 5.96 -10.14 -9.68
CA MET A 12 5.96 -11.06 -10.82
C MET A 12 5.73 -10.35 -12.17
N VAL A 13 4.88 -9.32 -12.19
CA VAL A 13 4.63 -8.52 -13.39
C VAL A 13 5.90 -7.73 -13.79
N CYS A 14 6.56 -7.06 -12.84
CA CYS A 14 7.83 -6.38 -13.09
C CYS A 14 8.94 -7.35 -13.53
N SER A 15 9.06 -8.51 -12.88
CA SER A 15 10.04 -9.54 -13.24
C SER A 15 9.79 -10.09 -14.65
N SER A 16 8.53 -10.23 -15.06
CA SER A 16 8.17 -10.66 -16.41
C SER A 16 8.59 -9.63 -17.47
N GLY A 17 8.42 -8.33 -17.19
CA GLY A 17 8.93 -7.26 -18.07
C GLY A 17 10.46 -7.30 -18.21
N LEU A 18 11.17 -7.51 -17.10
CA LEU A 18 12.64 -7.66 -17.12
C LEU A 18 13.11 -8.91 -17.87
N LEU A 19 12.38 -10.03 -17.75
CA LEU A 19 12.67 -11.26 -18.49
C LEU A 19 12.52 -11.07 -20.00
N ILE A 20 11.50 -10.34 -20.45
CA ILE A 20 11.33 -10.05 -21.88
C ILE A 20 12.51 -9.23 -22.41
N LEU A 21 12.97 -8.22 -21.65
CA LEU A 21 14.13 -7.41 -22.02
C LEU A 21 15.43 -8.24 -22.10
N ALA A 22 15.55 -9.26 -21.24
CA ALA A 22 16.71 -10.14 -21.22
C ALA A 22 16.76 -11.08 -22.44
N ILE A 23 15.60 -11.57 -22.89
CA ILE A 23 15.47 -12.52 -24.02
C ILE A 23 15.46 -11.78 -25.36
N ARG A 24 14.77 -10.64 -25.44
CA ARG A 24 14.54 -9.88 -26.66
C ARG A 24 15.05 -8.45 -26.52
N ARG A 25 16.15 -8.17 -27.21
CA ARG A 25 16.78 -6.83 -27.26
C ARG A 25 16.40 -6.01 -28.50
N ASP A 26 15.41 -6.46 -29.25
CA ASP A 26 14.83 -5.71 -30.36
C ASP A 26 13.81 -4.67 -29.87
N LEU A 27 13.44 -3.73 -30.74
CA LEU A 27 12.56 -2.61 -30.41
C LEU A 27 11.22 -3.08 -29.84
N ASN A 28 10.67 -4.17 -30.38
CA ASN A 28 9.42 -4.76 -29.91
C ASN A 28 9.57 -5.36 -28.49
N GLY A 29 10.75 -5.91 -28.17
CA GLY A 29 11.06 -6.40 -26.83
C GLY A 29 11.16 -5.27 -25.81
N LEU A 30 11.74 -4.13 -26.18
CA LEU A 30 11.78 -2.92 -25.36
C LEU A 30 10.38 -2.37 -25.10
N GLU A 31 9.53 -2.27 -26.11
CA GLU A 31 8.15 -1.79 -25.96
C GLU A 31 7.34 -2.68 -25.01
N ALA A 32 7.40 -4.00 -25.20
CA ALA A 32 6.73 -4.97 -24.34
C ALA A 32 7.26 -4.93 -22.89
N ALA A 33 8.58 -4.78 -22.71
CA ALA A 33 9.18 -4.65 -21.39
C ALA A 33 8.72 -3.37 -20.67
N CYS A 34 8.74 -2.22 -21.35
CA CYS A 34 8.25 -0.95 -20.81
C CYS A 34 6.77 -1.02 -20.41
N ALA A 35 5.93 -1.62 -21.25
CA ALA A 35 4.51 -1.80 -20.95
C ALA A 35 4.30 -2.66 -19.70
N LEU A 36 5.00 -3.79 -19.58
CA LEU A 36 4.87 -4.68 -18.42
C LEU A 36 5.44 -4.08 -17.14
N VAL A 37 6.61 -3.43 -17.21
CA VAL A 37 7.20 -2.74 -16.07
C VAL A 37 6.30 -1.59 -15.62
N GLY A 38 5.76 -0.80 -16.55
CA GLY A 38 4.81 0.27 -16.26
C GLY A 38 3.52 -0.24 -15.60
N ALA A 39 2.96 -1.35 -16.10
CA ALA A 39 1.80 -2.00 -15.49
C ALA A 39 2.12 -2.51 -14.07
N GLY A 40 3.25 -3.19 -13.88
CA GLY A 40 3.67 -3.68 -12.57
C GLY A 40 3.89 -2.57 -11.54
N LEU A 41 4.54 -1.48 -11.95
CA LEU A 41 4.73 -0.29 -11.11
C LEU A 41 3.40 0.39 -10.76
N SER A 42 2.47 0.48 -11.73
CA SER A 42 1.14 1.07 -11.47
C SER A 42 0.34 0.25 -10.45
N ILE A 43 0.36 -1.07 -10.59
CA ILE A 43 -0.28 -1.99 -9.62
C ILE A 43 0.38 -1.86 -8.24
N TRP A 44 1.71 -1.79 -8.19
CA TRP A 44 2.43 -1.61 -6.94
C TRP A 44 2.07 -0.28 -6.26
N LEU A 45 2.06 0.81 -7.02
CA LEU A 45 1.73 2.14 -6.53
C LEU A 45 0.29 2.21 -6.00
N LEU A 46 -0.66 1.60 -6.72
CA LEU A 46 -2.05 1.52 -6.25
C LEU A 46 -2.15 0.78 -4.91
N ASN A 47 -1.46 -0.37 -4.78
CA ASN A 47 -1.40 -1.10 -3.52
C ASN A 47 -0.74 -0.30 -2.39
N PHE A 48 0.29 0.49 -2.72
CA PHE A 48 0.96 1.38 -1.78
C PHE A 48 0.00 2.45 -1.27
N PHE A 49 -0.76 3.13 -2.15
CA PHE A 49 -1.75 4.11 -1.72
C PHE A 49 -2.86 3.51 -0.87
N TYR A 50 -3.35 2.32 -1.21
CA TYR A 50 -4.29 1.60 -0.33
C TYR A 50 -3.71 1.35 1.06
N ARG A 51 -2.43 0.96 1.15
CA ARG A 51 -1.79 0.73 2.45
C ARG A 51 -1.70 2.01 3.28
N VAL A 52 -1.24 3.10 2.67
CA VAL A 52 -1.09 4.39 3.36
C VAL A 52 -2.45 4.95 3.76
N GLY A 53 -3.45 4.87 2.88
CA GLY A 53 -4.81 5.34 3.17
C GLY A 53 -5.48 4.56 4.31
N VAL A 54 -5.31 3.24 4.37
CA VAL A 54 -5.87 2.40 5.45
C VAL A 54 -5.18 2.68 6.80
N THR A 55 -3.89 3.02 6.81
CA THR A 55 -3.22 3.45 8.05
C THR A 55 -3.80 4.75 8.58
N GLY A 56 -4.11 5.71 7.69
CA GLY A 56 -4.72 6.98 8.08
C GLY A 56 -6.17 6.85 8.58
N ASP A 57 -6.95 5.90 8.02
CA ASP A 57 -8.30 5.61 8.50
C ASP A 57 -8.29 5.13 9.96
N ARG A 58 -7.33 4.29 10.34
CA ARG A 58 -7.18 3.84 11.74
C ARG A 58 -6.84 4.96 12.70
N GLU A 59 -5.93 5.87 12.33
CA GLU A 59 -5.64 7.04 13.19
C GLU A 59 -6.89 7.92 13.38
N ARG A 60 -7.72 8.03 12.34
CA ARG A 60 -8.98 8.77 12.41
C ARG A 60 -10.01 8.10 13.32
N ASP A 61 -10.15 6.80 13.21
CA ASP A 61 -11.03 6.00 14.09
C ASP A 61 -10.56 6.07 15.56
N ASP A 62 -9.25 6.02 15.78
CA ASP A 62 -8.65 6.13 17.12
C ASP A 62 -8.88 7.54 17.71
N GLU A 63 -8.74 8.60 16.91
CA GLU A 63 -9.08 9.97 17.33
C GLU A 63 -10.56 10.12 17.66
N ASP A 64 -11.45 9.58 16.83
CA ASP A 64 -12.90 9.66 17.05
C ASP A 64 -13.30 8.89 18.32
N ALA A 65 -12.70 7.72 18.56
CA ALA A 65 -12.89 6.96 19.79
C ALA A 65 -12.38 7.71 21.03
N ALA A 66 -11.24 8.40 20.93
CA ALA A 66 -10.71 9.23 22.02
C ALA A 66 -11.63 10.42 22.33
N ARG A 67 -12.19 11.08 21.30
CA ARG A 67 -13.19 12.16 21.46
C ARG A 67 -14.48 11.65 22.11
N GLU A 68 -14.97 10.48 21.70
CA GLU A 68 -16.14 9.85 22.31
C GLU A 68 -15.88 9.54 23.79
N TYR A 69 -14.71 9.00 24.12
CA TYR A 69 -14.29 8.73 25.49
C TYR A 69 -14.26 10.01 26.34
N PHE A 70 -13.65 11.08 25.82
CA PHE A 70 -13.62 12.39 26.48
C PHE A 70 -15.02 12.95 26.71
N SER A 71 -15.91 12.86 25.72
CA SER A 71 -17.29 13.34 25.86
C SER A 71 -18.08 12.61 26.95
N ARG A 72 -17.78 11.32 27.19
CA ARG A 72 -18.46 10.49 28.19
C ARG A 72 -17.85 10.61 29.59
N HIS A 73 -16.53 10.70 29.69
CA HIS A 73 -15.82 10.61 30.96
C HIS A 73 -15.22 11.94 31.44
N GLY A 74 -15.20 12.97 30.57
CA GLY A 74 -14.62 14.28 30.88
C GLY A 74 -13.11 14.29 31.03
N ARG A 75 -12.42 13.20 30.63
CA ARG A 75 -10.96 13.02 30.68
C ARG A 75 -10.50 12.27 29.45
N TRP A 76 -9.24 12.45 29.07
CA TRP A 76 -8.67 11.69 27.97
C TRP A 76 -8.35 10.25 28.42
N PRO A 77 -8.38 9.28 27.49
CA PRO A 77 -8.05 7.89 27.82
C PRO A 77 -6.58 7.71 28.23
N ASP A 78 -5.71 8.62 27.80
CA ASP A 78 -4.25 8.60 28.01
C ASP A 78 -3.79 9.48 29.19
N GLU A 79 -4.70 10.22 29.84
CA GLU A 79 -4.39 10.89 31.10
C GLU A 79 -4.28 9.84 32.20
N ASP A 80 -3.05 9.54 32.67
CA ASP A 80 -2.83 8.78 33.90
C ASP A 80 -3.56 9.49 35.06
N PRO A 81 -4.28 8.76 35.95
CA PRO A 81 -4.87 9.39 37.12
C PRO A 81 -3.76 10.08 37.93
N PRO A 82 -3.94 11.33 38.38
CA PRO A 82 -3.00 11.96 39.28
C PRO A 82 -2.90 11.07 40.53
N GLY A 83 -1.73 10.46 40.72
CA GLY A 83 -1.41 9.67 41.90
C GLY A 83 -1.41 10.50 43.17
#